data_AF-A0A8J4WMJ3-F1
#
_entry.id   AF-A0A8J4WMJ3-F1
#
_cell.length_a   1.000
_cell.length_b   1.000
_cell.length_c   1.000
_cell.angle_alpha   90.00
_cell.angle_beta   90.00
_cell.angle_gamma   90.00
#
_symmetry.space_group_name_H-M   'P 1'
#
loop_
_entity.id
_entity.type
_entity.pdbx_description
1 polymer ?
#
loop_
_entity_poly.entity_id
_entity_poly.type
_entity_poly.pdbx_seq_one_letter_code
_entity_poly.pdbx_strand_id
1 'polypeptide(L)'
;MIAIVCVASLPWSSLVLAQEAPASQSRKDHRGSSQVPNDQLDSLVAPIALYPDAMLAQTLAASTYPLEVMQLDQWMDKNKNLKDKALADAVAKQPWDPSVQAMAAFPEVVRGWRRIFSG
;
A
#
# COMPACT_ATOMS: atom_id res chain seq x y z
N MET A 1 -8.61 54.93 -19.34
CA MET A 1 -7.82 56.13 -19.02
C MET A 1 -6.48 55.66 -18.48
N ILE A 2 -5.41 55.97 -19.21
CA ILE A 2 -4.00 55.66 -18.93
C ILE A 2 -3.45 56.70 -17.93
N ALA A 3 -2.52 56.31 -17.04
CA ALA A 3 -1.24 57.00 -16.76
C ALA A 3 -0.64 56.56 -15.39
N ILE A 4 0.57 55.97 -15.29
CA ILE A 4 1.93 56.57 -15.47
C ILE A 4 2.27 57.45 -14.24
N VAL A 5 3.39 57.42 -13.51
CA VAL A 5 4.77 56.89 -13.67
C VAL A 5 5.47 57.19 -12.31
N CYS A 6 6.21 56.26 -11.71
CA CYS A 6 7.68 56.10 -11.68
C CYS A 6 8.54 57.21 -11.04
N VAL A 7 9.66 56.73 -10.44
CA VAL A 7 11.00 57.37 -10.24
C VAL A 7 11.15 58.29 -9.02
N ALA A 8 12.25 58.37 -8.26
CA ALA A 8 13.39 57.53 -7.84
C ALA A 8 14.28 58.43 -6.94
N SER A 9 15.28 57.82 -6.29
CA SER A 9 16.61 58.39 -5.92
C SER A 9 16.77 59.11 -4.57
N LEU A 10 17.49 58.51 -3.58
CA LEU A 10 18.97 58.48 -3.32
C LEU A 10 19.43 59.70 -2.45
N PRO A 11 20.62 59.74 -1.83
CA PRO A 11 21.50 58.72 -1.20
C PRO A 11 22.08 59.20 0.17
N TRP A 12 22.83 58.37 0.91
CA TRP A 12 24.01 58.89 1.65
C TRP A 12 25.02 57.78 1.94
N SER A 13 26.26 58.06 1.56
CA SER A 13 27.39 57.14 1.47
C SER A 13 28.23 57.15 2.75
N SER A 14 28.90 56.04 3.09
CA SER A 14 30.34 56.01 3.43
C SER A 14 30.89 54.58 3.54
N LEU A 15 31.71 54.22 2.53
CA LEU A 15 33.02 53.54 2.56
C LEU A 15 33.34 52.39 3.55
N VAL A 16 33.36 51.18 2.99
CA VAL A 16 34.47 50.18 2.91
C VAL A 16 35.52 50.08 4.04
N LEU A 17 35.59 48.91 4.68
CA LEU A 17 36.84 48.19 4.93
C LEU A 17 36.62 46.70 4.62
N ALA A 18 37.52 46.11 3.84
CA ALA A 18 37.49 44.74 3.36
C ALA A 18 37.49 43.73 4.51
N GLN A 19 36.60 42.74 4.44
CA GLN A 19 36.79 41.45 5.08
C GLN A 19 36.42 40.36 4.07
N GLU A 20 37.44 39.85 3.37
CA GLU A 20 37.33 38.64 2.57
C GLU A 20 37.01 37.47 3.51
N ALA A 21 35.80 36.91 3.40
CA ALA A 21 35.38 35.67 4.06
C ALA A 21 34.86 34.71 2.98
N PRO A 22 35.21 33.42 3.07
CA PRO A 22 35.26 32.51 1.94
C PRO A 22 33.86 32.19 1.41
N ALA A 23 33.79 32.03 0.08
CA ALA A 23 32.63 31.57 -0.65
C ALA A 23 32.07 30.27 -0.03
N SER A 24 30.99 30.40 0.75
CA SER A 24 30.12 29.28 1.07
C SER A 24 29.17 29.09 -0.12
N GLN A 25 29.63 28.34 -1.12
CA GLN A 25 28.74 27.78 -2.13
C GLN A 25 27.85 26.73 -1.45
N SER A 26 26.66 27.13 -1.03
CA SER A 26 25.57 26.17 -0.84
C SER A 26 24.28 26.74 -1.38
N ARG A 27 24.19 26.69 -2.71
CA ARG A 27 22.91 26.66 -3.39
C ARG A 27 23.06 25.78 -4.63
N LYS A 28 22.91 24.47 -4.43
CA LYS A 28 22.39 23.61 -5.49
C LYS A 28 20.90 23.45 -5.26
N ASP A 29 20.20 23.88 -6.28
CA ASP A 29 18.78 23.99 -6.43
C ASP A 29 18.01 22.73 -6.03
N HIS A 30 16.95 22.93 -5.25
CA HIS A 30 15.80 22.04 -5.29
C HIS A 30 15.05 22.32 -6.59
N ARG A 31 15.43 21.64 -7.68
CA ARG A 31 14.56 21.50 -8.84
C ARG A 31 14.90 20.24 -9.62
N GLY A 32 13.97 19.30 -9.58
CA GLY A 32 14.05 18.01 -10.27
C GLY A 32 13.67 16.92 -9.29
N SER A 33 12.50 16.33 -9.49
CA SER A 33 12.21 15.00 -8.96
C SER A 33 13.44 14.15 -9.17
N SER A 34 14.08 13.71 -8.09
CA SER A 34 15.13 12.68 -8.17
C SER A 34 14.42 11.43 -8.67
N GLN A 35 14.37 11.27 -9.99
CA GLN A 35 13.85 10.08 -10.62
C GLN A 35 14.78 8.97 -10.18
N VAL A 36 14.28 8.12 -9.28
CA VAL A 36 14.98 6.91 -8.89
C VAL A 36 15.27 6.16 -10.19
N PRO A 37 16.54 5.88 -10.53
CA PRO A 37 16.89 5.14 -11.75
C PRO A 37 16.14 3.80 -11.77
N ASN A 38 15.65 3.36 -12.93
CA ASN A 38 14.87 2.12 -13.03
C ASN A 38 15.60 0.91 -12.41
N ASP A 39 16.92 0.83 -12.58
CA ASP A 39 17.75 -0.22 -11.99
C ASP A 39 17.69 -0.24 -10.45
N GLN A 40 17.50 0.93 -9.83
CA GLN A 40 17.36 1.09 -8.40
C GLN A 40 15.92 0.81 -7.93
N LEU A 41 14.91 1.04 -8.77
CA LEU A 41 13.54 0.58 -8.54
C LEU A 41 13.44 -0.95 -8.63
N ASP A 42 14.06 -1.56 -9.64
CA ASP A 42 14.10 -3.02 -9.82
C ASP A 42 14.74 -3.71 -8.62
N SER A 43 15.83 -3.15 -8.08
CA SER A 43 16.46 -3.67 -6.85
C SER A 43 15.56 -3.55 -5.61
N LEU A 44 14.63 -2.59 -5.57
CA LEU A 44 13.71 -2.38 -4.45
C LEU A 44 12.46 -3.27 -4.54
N VAL A 45 12.01 -3.61 -5.76
CA VAL A 45 10.83 -4.46 -5.96
C VAL A 45 11.17 -5.94 -6.18
N ALA A 46 12.44 -6.29 -6.42
CA ALA A 46 12.89 -7.65 -6.67
C ALA A 46 12.35 -8.71 -5.68
N PRO A 47 12.23 -8.45 -4.36
CA PRO A 47 11.69 -9.45 -3.42
C PRO A 47 10.18 -9.66 -3.51
N ILE A 48 9.42 -8.65 -3.98
CA ILE A 48 7.95 -8.70 -4.10
C ILE A 48 7.52 -9.17 -5.49
N ALA A 49 8.30 -8.84 -6.53
CA ALA A 49 7.98 -9.15 -7.92
C ALA A 49 8.07 -10.65 -8.26
N LEU A 50 8.80 -11.45 -7.47
CA LEU A 50 9.05 -12.87 -7.78
C LEU A 50 8.09 -13.87 -7.12
N TYR A 51 7.24 -13.44 -6.18
CA TYR A 51 6.43 -14.38 -5.42
C TYR A 51 4.93 -14.11 -5.54
N PRO A 52 4.17 -14.99 -6.23
CA PRO A 52 2.74 -15.03 -6.03
C PRO A 52 2.49 -15.47 -4.59
N ASP A 53 1.96 -14.56 -3.78
CA ASP A 53 1.50 -14.90 -2.43
C ASP A 53 0.35 -15.90 -2.55
N ALA A 54 0.59 -17.14 -2.13
CA ALA A 54 -0.39 -18.22 -2.21
C ALA A 54 -1.69 -17.88 -1.47
N MET A 55 -1.62 -17.12 -0.37
CA MET A 55 -2.79 -16.71 0.39
C MET A 55 -3.60 -15.65 -0.37
N LEU A 56 -2.92 -14.72 -1.03
CA LEU A 56 -3.57 -13.72 -1.90
C LEU A 56 -4.23 -14.37 -3.11
N ALA A 57 -3.53 -15.29 -3.79
CA ALA A 57 -4.08 -16.03 -4.93
C ALA A 57 -5.34 -16.80 -4.53
N GLN A 58 -5.30 -17.47 -3.37
CA GLN A 58 -6.44 -18.18 -2.82
C GLN A 58 -7.61 -17.25 -2.47
N THR A 59 -7.31 -16.08 -1.88
CA THR A 59 -8.33 -15.08 -1.51
C THR A 59 -9.01 -14.51 -2.75
N LEU A 60 -8.22 -14.22 -3.79
CA LEU A 60 -8.75 -13.76 -5.07
C LEU A 60 -9.65 -14.82 -5.71
N ALA A 61 -9.22 -16.09 -5.72
CA ALA A 61 -10.05 -17.18 -6.22
C ALA A 61 -11.35 -17.34 -5.41
N ALA A 62 -11.28 -17.29 -4.08
CA ALA A 62 -12.48 -17.38 -3.22
C ALA A 62 -13.44 -16.19 -3.40
N SER A 63 -12.95 -15.03 -3.89
CA SER A 63 -13.76 -13.81 -4.05
C SER A 63 -14.79 -13.89 -5.16
N THR A 64 -14.63 -14.85 -6.07
CA THR A 64 -15.62 -15.16 -7.09
C THR A 64 -16.79 -16.00 -6.54
N TYR A 65 -16.68 -16.48 -5.29
CA TYR A 65 -17.68 -17.31 -4.61
C TYR A 65 -18.16 -16.71 -3.27
N PRO A 66 -18.64 -15.44 -3.23
CA PRO A 66 -18.95 -14.76 -1.98
C PRO A 66 -20.04 -15.46 -1.15
N LEU A 67 -21.01 -16.10 -1.80
CA LEU A 67 -22.07 -16.86 -1.11
C LEU A 67 -21.49 -18.08 -0.37
N GLU A 68 -20.57 -18.81 -1.00
CA GLU A 68 -19.94 -19.99 -0.39
C GLU A 68 -19.07 -19.58 0.80
N VAL A 69 -18.39 -18.43 0.72
CA VAL A 69 -17.62 -17.89 1.85
C VAL A 69 -18.53 -17.54 3.05
N MET A 70 -19.72 -16.99 2.81
CA MET A 70 -20.71 -16.77 3.88
C MET A 70 -21.24 -18.08 4.47
N GLN A 71 -21.43 -19.11 3.64
CA GLN A 71 -21.84 -20.43 4.11
C GLN A 71 -20.74 -21.10 4.95
N LEU A 72 -19.49 -20.99 4.52
CA LEU A 72 -18.32 -21.46 5.28
C LEU A 72 -18.27 -20.82 6.66
N ASP A 73 -18.45 -19.50 6.73
CA ASP A 73 -18.49 -18.75 7.99
C ASP A 73 -19.57 -19.27 8.95
N GLN A 74 -20.81 -19.40 8.46
CA GLN A 74 -21.92 -19.96 9.23
C GLN A 74 -21.68 -21.41 9.64
N TRP A 75 -21.07 -22.19 8.76
CA TRP A 75 -20.75 -23.58 9.02
C TRP A 75 -19.68 -23.70 10.11
N MET A 76 -18.63 -22.86 10.08
CA MET A 76 -17.63 -22.82 11.14
C MET A 76 -18.24 -22.41 12.49
N ASP A 77 -19.22 -21.50 12.49
CA ASP A 77 -19.96 -21.14 13.69
C ASP A 77 -20.75 -22.33 14.29
N LYS A 78 -21.21 -23.26 13.45
CA LYS A 78 -21.87 -24.50 13.89
C LYS A 78 -20.89 -25.60 14.31
N ASN A 79 -19.65 -25.53 13.84
CA ASN A 79 -18.63 -26.58 14.00
C ASN A 79 -17.40 -26.10 14.80
N LYS A 80 -17.59 -25.26 15.82
CA LYS A 80 -16.52 -24.64 16.63
C LYS A 80 -15.62 -25.65 17.37
N ASN A 81 -16.08 -26.88 17.51
CA ASN A 81 -15.37 -27.99 18.14
C ASN A 81 -14.37 -28.68 17.19
N LEU A 82 -14.47 -28.47 15.87
CA LEU A 82 -13.53 -29.01 14.90
C LEU A 82 -12.29 -28.12 14.80
N LYS A 83 -11.11 -28.74 14.83
CA LYS A 83 -9.82 -28.05 14.74
C LYS A 83 -8.86 -28.79 13.82
N ASP A 84 -7.86 -28.08 13.33
CA ASP A 84 -6.74 -28.61 12.57
C ASP A 84 -7.19 -29.57 11.46
N LYS A 85 -6.66 -30.79 11.43
CA LYS A 85 -6.98 -31.80 10.43
C LYS A 85 -8.47 -32.17 10.42
N ALA A 86 -9.14 -32.22 11.58
CA ALA A 86 -10.56 -32.57 11.64
C ALA A 86 -11.43 -31.49 10.98
N LEU A 87 -11.04 -30.22 11.10
CA LEU A 87 -11.68 -29.11 10.39
C LEU A 87 -11.45 -29.24 8.88
N ALA A 88 -10.20 -29.44 8.45
CA ALA A 88 -9.86 -29.58 7.04
C ALA A 88 -10.60 -30.77 6.38
N ASP A 89 -10.62 -31.93 7.03
CA ASP A 89 -11.31 -33.13 6.54
C ASP A 89 -12.84 -32.92 6.45
N ALA A 90 -13.42 -32.12 7.35
CA ALA A 90 -14.85 -31.85 7.37
C ALA A 90 -15.26 -30.81 6.31
N VAL A 91 -14.44 -29.78 6.11
CA VAL A 91 -14.65 -28.75 5.08
C VAL A 91 -14.46 -29.33 3.68
N ALA A 92 -13.50 -30.26 3.50
CA ALA A 92 -13.27 -30.93 2.22
C ALA A 92 -14.47 -31.76 1.72
N LYS A 93 -15.44 -32.08 2.60
CA LYS A 93 -16.68 -32.77 2.25
C LYS A 93 -17.79 -31.83 1.78
N GLN A 94 -17.61 -30.52 1.97
CA GLN A 94 -18.60 -29.54 1.55
C GLN A 94 -18.50 -29.31 0.03
N PRO A 95 -19.61 -29.04 -0.65
CA PRO A 95 -19.64 -28.87 -2.11
C PRO A 95 -19.17 -27.46 -2.52
N TRP A 96 -18.14 -26.93 -1.86
CA TRP A 96 -17.56 -25.62 -2.15
C TRP A 96 -16.31 -25.75 -3.00
N ASP A 97 -15.96 -24.68 -3.71
CA ASP A 97 -14.71 -24.62 -4.47
C ASP A 97 -13.49 -24.82 -3.55
N PRO A 98 -12.40 -25.47 -4.01
CA PRO A 98 -11.18 -25.61 -3.23
C PRO A 98 -10.62 -24.26 -2.72
N SER A 99 -10.85 -23.18 -3.48
CA SER A 99 -10.52 -21.81 -3.06
C SER A 99 -11.15 -21.45 -1.71
N VAL A 100 -12.46 -21.71 -1.59
CA VAL A 100 -13.28 -21.49 -0.39
C VAL A 100 -12.92 -22.48 0.70
N GLN A 101 -12.73 -23.76 0.37
CA GLN A 101 -12.38 -24.78 1.37
C GLN A 101 -11.10 -24.44 2.13
N ALA A 102 -10.05 -23.96 1.44
CA ALA A 102 -8.81 -23.61 2.15
C ALA A 102 -8.92 -22.36 3.02
N MET A 103 -9.96 -21.51 2.83
CA MET A 103 -10.21 -20.38 3.72
C MET A 103 -10.58 -20.81 5.15
N ALA A 104 -10.99 -22.07 5.36
CA ALA A 104 -11.20 -22.62 6.70
C ALA A 104 -9.94 -22.59 7.58
N ALA A 105 -8.75 -22.58 6.97
CA ALA A 105 -7.47 -22.40 7.69
C ALA A 105 -7.25 -20.96 8.17
N PHE A 106 -8.05 -20.00 7.69
CA PHE A 106 -7.93 -18.57 7.99
C PHE A 106 -9.25 -17.97 8.54
N PRO A 107 -9.69 -18.36 9.75
CA PRO A 107 -11.00 -17.95 10.26
C PRO A 107 -11.20 -16.44 10.39
N GLU A 108 -10.14 -15.68 10.67
CA GLU A 108 -10.23 -14.21 10.76
C GLU A 108 -10.49 -13.55 9.40
N VAL A 109 -9.95 -14.12 8.31
CA VAL A 109 -10.20 -13.62 6.95
C VAL A 109 -11.67 -13.82 6.62
N VAL A 110 -12.20 -15.02 6.85
CA VAL A 110 -13.60 -15.35 6.62
C VAL A 110 -14.54 -14.46 7.44
N ARG A 111 -14.23 -14.21 8.73
CA ARG A 111 -14.97 -13.24 9.56
C ARG A 111 -14.90 -11.82 9.02
N GLY A 112 -13.74 -11.41 8.48
CA GLY A 112 -13.57 -10.11 7.85
C GLY A 112 -14.55 -9.89 6.70
N TRP A 113 -14.84 -10.94 5.93
CA TRP A 113 -15.79 -10.88 4.81
C TRP A 113 -17.22 -10.64 5.30
N ARG A 114 -17.62 -11.25 6.43
CA ARG A 114 -18.92 -10.96 7.06
C ARG A 114 -19.11 -9.46 7.24
N ARG A 115 -18.07 -8.74 7.69
CA ARG A 115 -18.12 -7.27 7.87
C ARG A 115 -18.29 -6.54 6.53
N ILE A 116 -17.60 -6.98 5.48
CA ILE A 116 -17.65 -6.36 4.16
C ILE A 116 -19.05 -6.48 3.52
N PHE A 117 -19.72 -7.64 3.68
CA PHE A 117 -21.03 -7.88 3.08
C PHE A 117 -22.23 -7.50 3.95
N SER A 118 -22.02 -7.11 5.20
CA SER A 118 -23.09 -6.66 6.12
C SER A 118 -23.20 -5.12 6.22
N GLY A 119 -22.44 -4.39 5.40
CA GLY A 119 -22.41 -2.92 5.37
C GLY A 119 -23.35 -2.31 4.35
#